data_AF-A0A4R8VGI3-F1
#
_entry.id   AF-A0A4R8VGI3-F1
#
_cell.length_a   1.000
_cell.length_b   1.000
_cell.length_c   1.000
_cell.angle_alpha   90.00
_cell.angle_beta   90.00
_cell.angle_gamma   90.00
#
_symmetry.space_group_name_H-M   'P 1'
#
loop_
_entity.id
_entity.type
_entity.pdbx_description
1 polymer ?
#
loop_
_entity_poly.entity_id
_entity_poly.type
_entity_poly.pdbx_seq_one_letter_code
_entity_poly.pdbx_strand_id
1 'polypeptide(L)'
;MANDPILVVPHAAIETWLRTSGVAWTFVRASFFHQSLSTTHLTDIRDRDEIMVPAGRGATAFVDVEDIGAIAAAALLDHRPTPTPPTR
;
A
#
# COMPACT_ATOMS: atom_id res chain seq x y z
N MET A 1 27.90 12.66 8.33
CA MET A 1 27.30 11.33 8.59
C MET A 1 25.89 11.58 9.10
N ALA A 2 24.93 11.69 8.19
CA ALA A 2 23.58 12.13 8.49
C ALA A 2 22.74 10.95 9.00
N ASN A 3 22.19 11.14 10.19
CA ASN A 3 21.24 10.30 10.88
C ASN A 3 19.91 10.27 10.09
N ASP A 4 19.63 9.17 9.38
CA ASP A 4 18.36 9.00 8.67
C ASP A 4 17.47 8.01 9.45
N PRO A 5 16.52 8.49 10.27
CA PRO A 5 15.63 7.61 10.99
C PRO A 5 14.68 6.95 10.00
N ILE A 6 14.90 5.66 9.71
CA ILE A 6 13.93 4.81 9.02
C ILE A 6 12.62 4.87 9.81
N LEU A 7 11.65 5.68 9.36
CA LEU A 7 10.28 5.70 9.91
C LEU A 7 9.26 6.43 9.01
N VAL A 8 9.48 6.41 7.69
CA VAL A 8 8.41 6.61 6.72
C VAL A 8 8.51 5.45 5.75
N VAL A 9 7.42 4.71 5.58
CA VAL A 9 7.36 3.56 4.68
C VAL A 9 7.97 3.99 3.34
N PRO A 10 8.99 3.28 2.81
CA PRO A 10 9.85 3.80 1.73
C PRO A 10 9.13 3.98 0.39
N HIS A 11 7.82 3.72 0.34
CA HIS A 11 6.95 3.90 -0.81
C HIS A 11 7.16 5.25 -1.49
N ALA A 12 7.19 6.35 -0.75
CA ALA A 12 7.35 7.68 -1.35
C ALA A 12 8.67 7.86 -2.12
N ALA A 13 9.78 7.34 -1.59
CA ALA A 13 11.08 7.40 -2.24
C ALA A 13 11.11 6.54 -3.51
N ILE A 14 10.59 5.31 -3.44
CA ILE A 14 10.51 4.38 -4.57
C ILE A 14 9.57 4.92 -5.67
N GLU A 15 8.39 5.43 -5.30
CA GLU A 15 7.44 6.03 -6.24
C GLU A 15 8.05 7.25 -6.94
N THR A 16 8.78 8.10 -6.21
CA THR A 16 9.45 9.27 -6.79
C THR A 16 10.51 8.84 -7.80
N TRP A 17 11.35 7.87 -7.43
CA TRP A 17 12.37 7.34 -8.32
C TRP A 17 11.74 6.72 -9.59
N LEU A 18 10.69 5.90 -9.44
CA LEU A 18 9.97 5.28 -10.56
C LEU A 18 9.36 6.29 -11.52
N ARG A 19 8.87 7.43 -11.02
CA ARG A 19 8.35 8.51 -11.89
C ARG A 19 9.44 9.13 -12.76
N THR A 20 10.70 9.09 -12.33
CA THR A 20 11.85 9.66 -13.07
C THR A 20 12.69 8.63 -13.81
N SER A 21 12.41 7.33 -13.68
CA SER A 21 13.28 6.26 -14.20
C SER A 21 13.11 5.99 -15.71
N GLY A 22 12.04 6.51 -16.32
CA GLY A 22 11.67 6.18 -17.71
C GLY A 22 11.10 4.77 -17.89
N VAL A 23 10.96 3.98 -16.81
CA VAL A 23 10.32 2.66 -16.82
C VAL A 23 8.80 2.84 -16.71
N ALA A 24 8.03 2.02 -17.42
CA ALA A 24 6.58 1.98 -17.24
C ALA A 24 6.22 1.43 -15.84
N TRP A 25 5.24 2.05 -15.18
CA TRP A 25 4.85 1.68 -13.83
C TRP A 25 3.35 1.79 -13.63
N THR A 26 2.84 1.03 -12.65
CA THR A 26 1.51 1.17 -12.07
C THR A 26 1.63 1.05 -10.56
N PHE A 27 1.12 2.03 -9.80
CA PHE A 27 1.13 1.98 -8.34
C PHE A 27 -0.16 1.35 -7.80
N VAL A 28 -0.07 0.14 -7.27
CA VAL A 28 -1.16 -0.52 -6.55
C VAL A 28 -1.06 -0.17 -5.08
N ARG A 29 -1.88 0.77 -4.62
CA ARG A 29 -1.86 1.30 -3.24
C ARG A 29 -2.97 0.67 -2.41
N ALA A 30 -2.67 -0.47 -1.82
CA ALA A 30 -3.57 -1.12 -0.88
C ALA A 30 -3.61 -0.41 0.48
N SER A 31 -4.75 -0.48 1.16
CA SER A 31 -4.86 -0.07 2.57
C SER A 31 -4.47 -1.24 3.48
N PHE A 32 -5.06 -1.37 4.68
CA PHE A 32 -4.78 -2.52 5.53
C PHE A 32 -5.26 -3.82 4.88
N PHE A 33 -4.57 -4.93 5.15
CA PHE A 33 -4.96 -6.24 4.65
C PHE A 33 -6.00 -6.87 5.55
N HIS A 34 -7.06 -7.41 4.97
CA HIS A 34 -8.09 -8.13 5.70
C HIS A 34 -7.52 -9.30 6.51
N GLN A 35 -6.53 -10.00 5.96
CA GLN A 35 -5.79 -11.09 6.60
C GLN A 35 -5.10 -10.68 7.91
N SER A 36 -4.87 -9.38 8.14
CA SER A 36 -4.37 -8.88 9.43
C SER A 36 -5.34 -9.16 10.57
N LEU A 37 -6.65 -9.27 10.32
CA LEU A 37 -7.65 -9.59 11.34
C LEU A 37 -7.52 -11.04 11.85
N SER A 38 -7.16 -11.97 10.96
CA SER A 38 -6.92 -13.38 11.33
C SER A 38 -5.47 -13.68 11.73
N THR A 39 -4.59 -12.68 11.70
CA THR A 39 -3.17 -12.83 12.01
C THR A 39 -2.73 -11.81 13.05
N THR A 40 -2.21 -10.66 12.63
CA THR A 40 -1.66 -9.59 13.48
C THR A 40 -2.60 -9.17 14.61
N HIS A 41 -3.90 -9.04 14.34
CA HIS A 41 -4.90 -8.58 15.29
C HIS A 41 -5.68 -9.72 15.96
N LEU A 42 -5.41 -10.99 15.63
CA LEU A 42 -6.23 -12.12 16.08
C LEU A 42 -6.35 -12.20 17.60
N THR A 43 -5.22 -12.09 18.30
CA THR A 43 -5.19 -12.18 19.77
C THR A 43 -5.92 -11.01 20.41
N ASP A 44 -5.77 -9.80 19.88
CA ASP A 44 -6.46 -8.62 20.42
C ASP A 44 -7.97 -8.72 20.18
N ILE A 45 -8.41 -9.20 19.01
CA ILE A 45 -9.83 -9.42 18.72
C ILE A 45 -10.41 -10.49 19.65
N ARG A 46 -9.73 -11.65 19.76
CA ARG A 46 -10.25 -12.79 20.53
C ARG A 46 -10.25 -12.54 22.04
N ASP A 47 -9.17 -11.96 22.56
CA ASP A 47 -8.93 -11.88 24.00
C ASP A 47 -9.27 -10.51 24.59
N ARG A 48 -9.43 -9.48 23.75
CA ARG A 48 -9.65 -8.08 24.20
C ARG A 48 -10.81 -7.36 23.50
N ASP A 49 -11.44 -7.97 22.49
CA ASP A 49 -12.51 -7.36 21.69
C ASP A 49 -12.10 -6.02 21.05
N GLU A 50 -10.82 -5.92 20.64
CA GLU A 50 -10.23 -4.67 20.13
C GLU A 50 -9.47 -4.86 18.81
N ILE A 51 -9.48 -3.82 17.97
CA ILE A 51 -8.61 -3.69 16.78
C ILE A 51 -7.79 -2.42 16.91
N MET A 52 -6.53 -2.56 17.34
CA MET A 52 -5.59 -1.45 17.50
C MET A 52 -4.89 -1.12 16.16
N VAL A 53 -5.26 0.01 15.56
CA VAL A 53 -4.59 0.55 14.36
C VAL A 53 -4.27 2.03 14.50
N PRO A 54 -3.15 2.54 13.94
CA PRO A 54 -2.78 3.96 14.01
C PRO A 54 -3.59 4.82 13.02
N ALA A 55 -4.92 4.69 13.01
CA ALA A 55 -5.82 5.39 12.10
C ALA A 55 -6.46 6.66 12.71
N GLY A 56 -6.26 6.89 14.03
CA GLY A 56 -6.90 7.99 14.75
C GLY A 56 -8.43 7.92 14.60
N ARG A 57 -9.05 9.00 14.11
CA ARG A 57 -10.50 9.07 13.81
C ARG A 57 -10.80 8.95 12.31
N GLY A 58 -9.81 8.63 11.49
CA GLY A 58 -9.99 8.46 10.05
C GLY A 58 -10.69 7.16 9.73
N ALA A 59 -11.57 7.16 8.71
CA ALA A 59 -12.05 5.92 8.12
C ALA A 59 -10.87 5.21 7.43
N THR A 60 -10.74 3.92 7.67
CA THR A 60 -9.73 3.08 7.01
C THR A 60 -10.37 1.84 6.42
N ALA A 61 -9.80 1.34 5.34
CA ALA A 61 -10.32 0.17 4.65
C ALA A 61 -9.43 -1.04 4.95
N PHE A 62 -10.06 -2.18 5.15
CA PHE A 62 -9.40 -3.47 5.07
C PHE A 62 -9.76 -4.09 3.72
N VAL A 63 -8.75 -4.53 2.98
CA VAL A 63 -8.94 -5.12 1.66
C VAL A 63 -8.30 -6.51 1.62
N ASP A 64 -8.94 -7.44 0.94
CA ASP A 64 -8.43 -8.80 0.82
C ASP A 64 -7.18 -8.84 -0.07
N VAL A 65 -6.14 -9.58 0.35
CA VAL A 65 -4.94 -9.75 -0.48
C VAL A 65 -5.21 -10.47 -1.81
N GLU A 66 -6.25 -11.31 -1.88
CA GLU A 66 -6.66 -11.93 -3.15
C GLU A 66 -7.19 -10.89 -4.14
N ASP A 67 -7.99 -9.92 -3.67
CA ASP A 67 -8.48 -8.81 -4.48
C ASP A 67 -7.33 -7.90 -4.94
N ILE A 68 -6.37 -7.61 -4.06
CA ILE A 68 -5.15 -6.88 -4.43
C ILE A 68 -4.41 -7.63 -5.54
N GLY A 69 -4.25 -8.94 -5.40
CA GLY A 69 -3.60 -9.80 -6.38
C GLY A 69 -4.30 -9.77 -7.74
N ALA A 70 -5.63 -9.86 -7.75
CA ALA A 70 -6.44 -9.77 -8.96
C ALA A 70 -6.26 -8.42 -9.66
N ILE A 71 -6.26 -7.31 -8.92
CA ILE A 71 -6.04 -5.96 -9.48
C ILE A 71 -4.60 -5.81 -10.01
N ALA A 72 -3.60 -6.33 -9.30
CA ALA A 72 -2.22 -6.29 -9.77
C ALA A 72 -2.04 -7.08 -11.07
N ALA A 73 -2.64 -8.26 -11.17
CA ALA A 73 -2.64 -9.06 -12.40
C ALA A 73 -3.35 -8.34 -13.56
N ALA A 74 -4.52 -7.74 -13.30
CA ALA A 74 -5.24 -6.95 -14.30
C ALA A 74 -4.41 -5.75 -14.77
N ALA A 75 -3.75 -5.04 -13.86
CA ALA A 75 -2.89 -3.90 -14.17
C ALA A 75 -1.66 -4.29 -15.00
N LEU A 76 -1.06 -5.45 -14.73
CA LEU A 76 0.07 -5.98 -15.51
C LEU A 76 -0.32 -6.37 -16.93
N LEU A 77 -1.57 -6.84 -17.11
CA LEU A 77 -2.10 -7.25 -18.41
C LEU A 77 -2.71 -6.07 -19.18
N ASP A 78 -2.92 -4.92 -18.57
CA ASP A 78 -3.44 -3.73 -19.23
C ASP A 78 -2.37 -3.04 -20.09
N HIS A 79 -2.61 -2.98 -21.40
CA HIS A 79 -1.68 -2.45 -22.39
C HIS A 79 -1.85 -0.94 -22.61
N ARG A 80 -2.75 -0.28 -21.87
CA ARG A 80 -2.88 1.18 -21.94
C ARG A 80 -1.59 1.83 -21.43
N PRO A 81 -1.05 2.84 -22.15
CA PRO A 81 0.14 3.53 -21.72
C PRO A 81 -0.12 4.24 -20.39
N THR A 82 0.81 4.10 -19.44
CA THR A 82 0.77 4.85 -18.18
C THR A 82 0.68 6.35 -18.51
N PRO A 83 -0.26 7.12 -17.92
CA PRO A 83 -0.37 8.55 -18.20
C PRO A 83 0.95 9.23 -17.86
N THR A 84 1.52 9.93 -18.84
CA THR A 84 2.73 10.73 -18.67
C THR A 84 2.44 11.83 -17.64
N PRO A 85 3.28 11.99 -16.59
CA PRO A 85 3.09 13.07 -15.64
C PRO A 85 3.16 14.43 -16.36
N PRO A 86 2.36 15.43 -15.97
CA PRO A 86 2.41 16.74 -16.59
C PRO A 86 3.82 17.32 -16.45
N THR A 87 4.41 17.74 -17.57
CA THR A 87 5.64 18.54 -17.58
C THR A 87 5.35 19.86 -16.88
N ARG A 88 6.01 20.10 -15.74
CA ARG A 88 6.01 21.41 -15.07
C ARG A 88 6.78 22.43 -15.89
#